data_AF-A0A3P7LYS1-F1
#
_entry.id   AF-A0A3P7LYS1-F1
#
_cell.length_a   1.000
_cell.length_b   1.000
_cell.length_c   1.000
_cell.angle_alpha   90.00
_cell.angle_beta   90.00
_cell.angle_gamma   90.00
#
_symmetry.space_group_name_H-M   'P 1'
#
loop_
_entity.id
_entity.type
_entity.pdbx_description
1 polymer ?
#
loop_
_entity_poly.entity_id
_entity_poly.type
_entity_poly.pdbx_seq_one_letter_code
_entity_poly.pdbx_strand_id
1 'polypeptide(L)'
;MFMMMVVTKIFMMIALGIRKMINRLALTSQAFRRVDEHAMLVSQQQQDNFTQLIWQLIYARNITSELERVRAIFLWLCTKDLHKMNFDNVKPDSPEEILMGIRTGKSTYAQIFLTLCRVENIRYVLDTFYFLANPSQLIYTHFPHDTDWQLLHHPITLEEFESLALVKSAFFKYNLSLLSYRNAVVVFTDPEIRIVVGFPPGSENFLAFTIGLTFDDQDFTEHYNSVPLVYVCFFFENADLHALYNF
;
A
#
# COMPACT_ATOMS: atom_id res chain seq x y z
N MET A 1 -10.68 -6.81 -2.49
CA MET A 1 -10.33 -5.86 -1.42
C MET A 1 -9.35 -6.45 -0.39
N PHE A 2 -9.56 -7.69 0.09
CA PHE A 2 -8.60 -8.42 0.96
C PHE A 2 -7.16 -8.57 0.38
N MET A 3 -7.01 -8.62 -0.95
CA MET A 3 -5.73 -8.84 -1.64
C MET A 3 -4.79 -7.62 -1.59
N MET A 4 -5.31 -6.40 -1.41
CA MET A 4 -4.48 -5.19 -1.22
C MET A 4 -4.00 -5.03 0.24
N MET A 5 -4.74 -5.56 1.22
CA MET A 5 -4.42 -5.37 2.65
C MET A 5 -3.16 -6.14 3.08
N VAL A 6 -2.85 -7.27 2.44
CA VAL A 6 -1.64 -8.04 2.76
C VAL A 6 -0.39 -7.33 2.23
N VAL A 7 -0.47 -6.73 1.03
CA VAL A 7 0.68 -6.12 0.35
C VAL A 7 1.05 -4.75 0.94
N THR A 8 0.13 -4.06 1.62
CA THR A 8 0.44 -2.76 2.22
C THR A 8 0.85 -2.86 3.70
N LYS A 9 0.42 -3.91 4.43
CA LYS A 9 1.11 -4.30 5.68
C LYS A 9 2.59 -4.60 5.45
N ILE A 10 2.91 -5.11 4.26
CA ILE A 10 4.24 -5.53 3.82
C ILE A 10 5.21 -4.33 3.65
N PHE A 11 4.77 -3.15 3.20
CA PHE A 11 5.67 -2.00 2.96
C PHE A 11 5.82 -1.03 4.15
N MET A 12 4.93 -1.04 5.13
CA MET A 12 5.02 -0.20 6.34
C MET A 12 6.27 -0.54 7.21
N MET A 13 6.93 -1.67 6.95
CA MET A 13 7.83 -2.34 7.90
C MET A 13 9.32 -2.13 7.61
N ILE A 14 9.71 -1.28 6.65
CA ILE A 14 11.12 -1.07 6.31
C ILE A 14 11.85 -0.12 7.29
N ALA A 15 11.19 0.65 8.17
CA ALA A 15 11.91 1.57 9.09
C ALA A 15 11.77 1.38 10.60
N LEU A 16 11.16 0.30 11.11
CA LEU A 16 11.13 0.08 12.57
C LEU A 16 11.45 -1.37 12.93
N GLY A 17 12.67 -1.64 13.36
CA GLY A 17 12.99 -2.77 14.24
C GLY A 17 12.74 -4.19 13.68
N ILE A 18 13.52 -4.57 12.66
CA ILE A 18 13.48 -5.85 11.93
C ILE A 18 13.43 -7.11 12.83
N ARG A 19 13.98 -7.08 14.05
CA ARG A 19 14.21 -8.33 14.82
C ARG A 19 13.08 -8.81 15.73
N LYS A 20 12.24 -7.94 16.29
CA LYS A 20 11.11 -8.37 17.16
C LYS A 20 9.88 -8.83 16.38
N MET A 21 9.78 -8.45 15.10
CA MET A 21 8.56 -8.55 14.32
C MET A 21 8.53 -9.76 13.36
N ILE A 22 9.70 -10.26 12.91
CA ILE A 22 9.82 -11.53 12.16
C ILE A 22 9.11 -12.67 12.91
N ASN A 23 9.29 -12.72 14.24
CA ASN A 23 8.65 -13.73 15.08
C ASN A 23 7.11 -13.61 15.11
N ARG A 24 6.50 -12.43 14.88
CA ARG A 24 5.03 -12.27 14.88
C ARG A 24 4.39 -12.33 13.50
N LEU A 25 5.09 -11.88 12.44
CA LEU A 25 4.62 -12.03 11.05
C LEU A 25 4.54 -13.51 10.62
N ALA A 26 5.48 -14.34 11.09
CA ALA A 26 5.45 -15.80 10.91
C ALA A 26 4.30 -16.48 11.67
N LEU A 27 3.66 -15.81 12.64
CA LEU A 27 2.62 -16.37 13.50
C LEU A 27 1.19 -15.96 13.11
N THR A 28 1.02 -14.96 12.22
CA THR A 28 -0.26 -14.22 12.11
C THR A 28 -1.26 -14.77 11.08
N SER A 29 -0.98 -15.88 10.38
CA SER A 29 -2.01 -16.63 9.66
C SER A 29 -1.60 -18.09 9.45
N GLN A 30 -2.36 -19.03 10.01
CA GLN A 30 -2.18 -20.46 9.72
C GLN A 30 -2.21 -20.75 8.21
N ALA A 31 -2.92 -19.95 7.43
CA ALA A 31 -3.05 -20.12 5.98
C ALA A 31 -1.72 -19.98 5.22
N PHE A 32 -0.77 -19.18 5.73
CA PHE A 32 0.52 -18.95 5.06
C PHE A 32 1.72 -19.60 5.74
N ARG A 33 1.51 -20.28 6.87
CA ARG A 33 2.57 -20.88 7.68
C ARG A 33 3.57 -21.70 6.85
N ARG A 34 3.08 -22.51 5.92
CA ARG A 34 3.91 -23.32 5.01
C ARG A 34 4.84 -22.47 4.14
N VAL A 35 4.32 -21.37 3.60
CA VAL A 35 5.09 -20.44 2.74
C VAL A 35 6.11 -19.69 3.59
N ASP A 36 5.73 -19.29 4.80
CA ASP A 36 6.59 -18.55 5.71
C ASP A 36 7.78 -19.39 6.18
N GLU A 37 7.51 -20.60 6.67
CA GLU A 37 8.55 -21.55 7.09
C GLU A 37 9.50 -21.87 5.92
N HIS A 38 8.98 -22.02 4.71
CA HIS A 38 9.78 -22.25 3.51
C HIS A 38 10.70 -21.07 3.19
N ALA A 39 10.18 -19.84 3.13
CA ALA A 39 10.99 -18.66 2.86
C ALA A 39 12.07 -18.42 3.92
N MET A 40 11.76 -18.71 5.19
CA MET A 40 12.73 -18.69 6.29
C MET A 40 13.85 -19.72 6.10
N LEU A 41 13.52 -20.95 5.69
CA LEU A 41 14.52 -21.98 5.41
C LEU A 41 15.46 -21.58 4.26
N VAL A 42 14.89 -21.04 3.18
CA VAL A 42 15.67 -20.55 2.03
C VAL A 42 16.57 -19.38 2.41
N SER A 43 16.15 -18.50 3.34
CA SER A 43 16.98 -17.36 3.76
C SER A 43 18.25 -17.77 4.51
N GLN A 44 18.24 -18.92 5.19
CA GLN A 44 19.41 -19.49 5.85
C GLN A 44 20.39 -20.16 4.88
N GLN A 45 19.97 -20.47 3.66
CA GLN A 45 20.81 -21.14 2.67
C GLN A 45 21.70 -20.16 1.91
N GLN A 46 22.88 -20.63 1.48
CA GLN A 46 23.69 -19.93 0.49
C GLN A 46 23.02 -20.01 -0.88
N GLN A 47 23.16 -18.96 -1.67
CA GLN A 47 22.55 -18.82 -2.98
C GLN A 47 23.67 -18.62 -3.98
N ASP A 48 23.78 -19.51 -4.97
CA ASP A 48 24.89 -19.51 -5.92
C ASP A 48 24.65 -18.51 -7.05
N ASN A 49 23.39 -18.35 -7.46
CA ASN A 49 22.95 -17.39 -8.47
C ASN A 49 21.48 -17.01 -8.29
N PHE A 50 21.04 -15.98 -9.01
CA PHE A 50 19.67 -15.48 -8.88
C PHE A 50 18.61 -16.48 -9.37
N THR A 51 18.89 -17.24 -10.44
CA THR A 51 17.95 -18.24 -10.97
C THR A 51 17.66 -19.33 -9.94
N GLN A 52 18.69 -19.82 -9.25
CA GLN A 52 18.55 -20.81 -8.19
C GLN A 52 17.74 -20.24 -7.01
N LEU A 53 17.99 -19.00 -6.61
CA LEU A 53 17.22 -18.32 -5.57
C LEU A 53 15.73 -18.26 -5.91
N ILE A 54 15.39 -17.82 -7.13
CA ILE A 54 14.00 -17.76 -7.58
C ILE A 54 13.37 -19.16 -7.61
N TRP A 55 14.08 -20.15 -8.15
CA TRP A 55 13.61 -21.53 -8.16
C TRP A 55 13.32 -22.05 -6.76
N GLN A 56 14.24 -21.84 -5.81
CA GLN A 56 14.06 -22.25 -4.42
C GLN A 56 12.89 -21.54 -3.74
N LEU A 57 12.74 -20.22 -3.94
CA LEU A 57 11.69 -19.45 -3.30
C LEU A 57 10.30 -19.78 -3.84
N ILE A 58 10.16 -19.92 -5.16
CA ILE A 58 8.86 -19.94 -5.83
C ILE A 58 8.50 -21.33 -6.37
N TYR A 59 9.44 -22.03 -6.98
CA TYR A 59 9.13 -23.23 -7.77
C TYR A 59 9.40 -24.55 -7.04
N ALA A 60 10.30 -24.55 -6.04
CA ALA A 60 10.69 -25.75 -5.30
C ALA A 60 9.55 -26.32 -4.41
N ARG A 61 8.48 -25.55 -4.22
CA ARG A 61 7.28 -25.95 -3.46
C ARG A 61 6.04 -25.67 -4.30
N ASN A 62 4.91 -26.25 -3.87
CA ASN A 62 3.60 -26.00 -4.46
C ASN A 62 3.08 -24.58 -4.11
N ILE A 63 3.79 -23.53 -4.50
CA ILE A 63 3.41 -22.11 -4.35
C ILE A 63 2.76 -21.70 -5.67
N THR A 64 1.44 -21.55 -5.65
CA THR A 64 0.67 -21.44 -6.89
C THR A 64 0.08 -20.04 -7.08
N SER A 65 -0.25 -19.35 -5.99
CA SER A 65 -0.86 -18.02 -6.06
C SER A 65 0.17 -16.88 -6.06
N GLU A 66 -0.12 -15.79 -6.78
CA GLU A 66 0.71 -14.58 -6.76
C GLU A 66 0.92 -14.03 -5.34
N LEU A 67 -0.09 -14.15 -4.48
CA LEU A 67 -0.03 -13.71 -3.09
C LEU A 67 0.99 -14.52 -2.27
N GLU A 68 1.01 -15.84 -2.40
CA GLU A 68 2.02 -16.67 -1.76
C GLU A 68 3.43 -16.36 -2.28
N ARG A 69 3.58 -16.12 -3.59
CA ARG A 69 4.87 -15.73 -4.20
C ARG A 69 5.40 -14.42 -3.62
N VAL A 70 4.55 -13.39 -3.59
CA VAL A 70 4.86 -12.08 -3.01
C VAL A 70 5.26 -12.23 -1.54
N ARG A 71 4.51 -13.03 -0.76
CA ARG A 71 4.79 -13.27 0.65
C ARG A 71 6.13 -13.98 0.86
N ALA A 72 6.42 -15.00 0.06
CA ALA A 72 7.70 -15.72 0.12
C ALA A 72 8.89 -14.80 -0.17
N ILE A 73 8.82 -14.03 -1.25
CA ILE A 73 9.85 -13.05 -1.64
C ILE A 73 10.06 -12.02 -0.53
N PHE A 74 8.97 -11.46 -0.01
CA PHE A 74 9.05 -10.44 1.02
C PHE A 74 9.66 -11.00 2.32
N LEU A 75 9.18 -12.14 2.81
CA LEU A 75 9.69 -12.71 4.06
C LEU A 75 11.16 -13.12 3.93
N TRP A 76 11.55 -13.69 2.78
CA TRP A 76 12.94 -13.96 2.49
C TRP A 76 13.78 -12.68 2.56
N LEU A 77 13.32 -11.60 1.94
CA LEU A 77 14.01 -10.32 1.93
C LEU A 77 14.18 -9.73 3.34
N CYS A 78 13.17 -9.84 4.19
CA CYS A 78 13.22 -9.37 5.57
C CYS A 78 14.14 -10.19 6.48
N THR A 79 14.45 -11.43 6.10
CA THR A 79 15.15 -12.38 6.98
C THR A 79 16.55 -12.72 6.47
N LYS A 80 16.83 -12.47 5.19
CA LYS A 80 18.16 -12.60 4.61
C LYS A 80 19.05 -11.45 5.04
N ASP A 81 20.24 -11.80 5.55
CA ASP A 81 21.32 -10.83 5.75
C ASP A 81 21.99 -10.51 4.40
N LEU A 82 21.39 -9.57 3.68
CA LEU A 82 21.88 -9.15 2.35
C LEU A 82 23.26 -8.49 2.41
N HIS A 83 23.66 -7.92 3.56
CA HIS A 83 24.96 -7.27 3.69
C HIS A 83 26.12 -8.27 3.65
N LYS A 84 25.85 -9.55 3.95
CA LYS A 84 26.81 -10.65 3.86
C LYS A 84 26.71 -11.45 2.56
N MET A 85 25.73 -11.15 1.72
CA MET A 85 25.51 -11.88 0.47
C MET A 85 26.56 -11.50 -0.59
N ASN A 86 26.99 -12.50 -1.35
CA ASN A 86 27.96 -12.33 -2.43
C ASN A 86 27.65 -13.32 -3.56
N PHE A 87 27.61 -12.82 -4.78
CA PHE A 87 27.56 -13.62 -6.00
C PHE A 87 28.88 -13.43 -6.76
N ASP A 88 29.33 -14.49 -7.43
CA ASP A 88 30.54 -14.45 -8.26
C ASP A 88 30.18 -14.10 -9.71
N ASN A 89 31.11 -13.47 -10.44
CA ASN A 89 30.96 -13.15 -11.87
C ASN A 89 29.69 -12.36 -12.24
N VAL A 90 29.33 -11.38 -11.41
CA VAL A 90 28.14 -10.55 -11.57
C VAL A 90 28.22 -9.67 -12.82
N LYS A 91 27.18 -9.75 -13.66
CA LYS A 91 27.04 -8.91 -14.87
C LYS A 91 26.45 -7.54 -14.50
N PRO A 92 26.82 -6.46 -15.21
CA PRO A 92 26.15 -5.16 -15.05
C PRO A 92 24.65 -5.25 -15.31
N ASP A 93 23.86 -4.48 -14.55
CA ASP A 93 22.39 -4.39 -14.59
C ASP A 93 21.67 -5.72 -14.32
N SER A 94 22.39 -6.73 -13.80
CA SER A 94 21.81 -8.02 -13.45
C SER A 94 21.07 -7.94 -12.11
N PRO A 95 20.07 -8.81 -11.87
CA PRO A 95 19.44 -8.93 -10.56
C PRO A 95 20.44 -9.17 -9.43
N GLU A 96 21.49 -9.96 -9.66
CA GLU A 96 22.57 -10.19 -8.71
C GLU A 96 23.30 -8.90 -8.32
N GLU A 97 23.58 -8.01 -9.29
CA GLU A 97 24.18 -6.70 -9.00
C GLU A 97 23.27 -5.86 -8.12
N ILE A 98 21.96 -5.84 -8.42
CA ILE A 98 20.97 -5.10 -7.64
C ILE A 98 20.87 -5.65 -6.21
N LEU A 99 20.89 -6.97 -6.03
CA LEU A 99 20.89 -7.59 -4.70
C LEU A 99 22.15 -7.21 -3.90
N MET A 100 23.32 -7.24 -4.54
CA MET A 100 24.59 -6.86 -3.89
C MET A 100 24.73 -5.34 -3.69
N GLY A 101 24.02 -4.54 -4.49
CA GLY A 101 24.06 -3.08 -4.48
C GLY A 101 23.71 -2.48 -3.11
N ILE A 102 22.93 -3.18 -2.29
CA ILE A 102 22.59 -2.74 -0.92
C ILE A 102 23.82 -2.56 -0.02
N ARG A 103 24.88 -3.34 -0.24
CA ARG A 103 26.16 -3.24 0.49
C ARG A 103 26.90 -1.93 0.20
N THR A 104 26.65 -1.37 -0.98
CA THR A 104 27.33 -0.16 -1.48
C THR A 104 26.40 1.06 -1.50
N GLY A 105 25.15 0.90 -1.05
CA GLY A 105 24.12 1.95 -1.12
C GLY A 105 23.58 2.20 -2.54
N LYS A 106 23.98 1.41 -3.54
CA LYS A 106 23.49 1.53 -4.92
C LYS A 106 22.09 0.95 -5.12
N SER A 107 21.58 0.21 -4.14
CA SER A 107 20.24 -0.40 -4.21
C SER A 107 19.54 -0.34 -2.87
N THR A 108 18.20 -0.35 -2.93
CA THR A 108 17.30 -0.34 -1.77
C THR A 108 16.53 -1.65 -1.67
N TYR A 109 15.99 -1.96 -0.48
CA TYR A 109 15.08 -3.10 -0.31
C TYR A 109 13.88 -3.04 -1.26
N ALA A 110 13.32 -1.85 -1.51
CA ALA A 110 12.22 -1.68 -2.45
C ALA A 110 12.61 -2.05 -3.89
N GLN A 111 13.79 -1.60 -4.36
CA GLN A 111 14.30 -1.97 -5.68
C GLN A 111 14.55 -3.48 -5.78
N ILE A 112 15.15 -4.10 -4.76
CA ILE A 112 15.40 -5.55 -4.75
C ILE A 112 14.08 -6.33 -4.80
N PHE A 113 13.10 -5.94 -3.99
CA PHE A 113 11.76 -6.55 -4.00
C PHE A 113 11.11 -6.44 -5.37
N LEU A 114 11.15 -5.25 -5.99
CA LEU A 114 10.60 -5.04 -7.33
C LEU A 114 11.31 -5.90 -8.39
N THR A 115 12.63 -6.01 -8.32
CA THR A 115 13.41 -6.88 -9.21
C THR A 115 12.99 -8.34 -9.08
N LEU A 116 12.80 -8.85 -7.85
CA LEU A 116 12.34 -10.22 -7.60
C LEU A 116 10.91 -10.45 -8.14
N CYS A 117 9.98 -9.51 -7.92
CA CYS A 117 8.60 -9.61 -8.42
C CYS A 117 8.50 -9.52 -9.95
N ARG A 118 9.32 -8.67 -10.58
CA ARG A 118 9.30 -8.45 -12.04
C ARG A 118 9.64 -9.71 -12.82
N VAL A 119 10.60 -10.49 -12.33
CA VAL A 119 11.05 -11.72 -12.99
C VAL A 119 9.95 -12.79 -13.00
N GLU A 120 9.07 -12.77 -12.00
CA GLU A 120 7.90 -13.66 -11.93
C GLU A 120 6.69 -13.17 -12.72
N ASN A 121 6.85 -12.12 -13.54
CA ASN A 121 5.77 -11.42 -14.23
C ASN A 121 4.62 -10.98 -13.29
N ILE A 122 4.94 -10.83 -12.00
CA ILE A 122 3.99 -10.31 -11.01
C ILE A 122 3.91 -8.81 -11.24
N ARG A 123 2.78 -8.37 -11.79
CA ARG A 123 2.54 -6.95 -12.06
C ARG A 123 2.28 -6.22 -10.76
N TYR A 124 3.32 -5.60 -10.21
CA TYR A 124 3.23 -4.77 -9.03
C TYR A 124 3.63 -3.32 -9.35
N VAL A 125 2.76 -2.38 -8.99
CA VAL A 125 3.07 -0.95 -9.01
C VAL A 125 3.34 -0.55 -7.57
N LEU A 126 4.59 -0.16 -7.29
CA LEU A 126 4.95 0.39 -5.99
C LEU A 126 4.37 1.79 -5.87
N ASP A 127 3.49 1.96 -4.90
CA ASP A 127 3.08 3.29 -4.46
C ASP A 127 3.93 3.72 -3.27
N THR A 128 4.90 4.59 -3.55
CA THR A 128 5.88 5.08 -2.58
C THR A 128 5.27 5.83 -1.40
N PHE A 129 4.02 6.29 -1.50
CA PHE A 129 3.35 6.94 -0.38
C PHE A 129 3.21 6.01 0.83
N TYR A 130 2.99 4.71 0.61
CA TYR A 130 2.82 3.76 1.71
C TYR A 130 4.16 3.37 2.36
N PHE A 131 5.28 3.91 1.88
CA PHE A 131 6.55 3.82 2.58
C PHE A 131 6.58 4.81 3.74
N LEU A 132 6.54 4.30 4.97
CA LEU A 132 6.50 5.13 6.20
C LEU A 132 5.33 6.12 6.23
N ALA A 133 4.20 5.72 5.65
CA ALA A 133 2.97 6.48 5.76
C ALA A 133 2.61 6.72 7.23
N ASN A 134 2.14 7.94 7.51
CA ASN A 134 1.59 8.28 8.80
C ASN A 134 0.44 7.32 9.13
N PRO A 135 0.42 6.65 10.30
CA PRO A 135 -0.65 5.74 10.70
C PRO A 135 -2.07 6.33 10.54
N SER A 136 -2.23 7.61 10.85
CA SER A 136 -3.51 8.34 10.72
C SER A 136 -3.97 8.54 9.27
N GLN A 137 -3.07 8.42 8.30
CA GLN A 137 -3.41 8.43 6.87
C GLN A 137 -3.58 7.01 6.34
N LEU A 138 -2.74 6.08 6.81
CA LEU A 138 -2.76 4.68 6.39
C LEU A 138 -4.07 3.98 6.75
N ILE A 139 -4.64 4.30 7.92
CA ILE A 139 -5.87 3.67 8.40
C ILE A 139 -7.05 3.85 7.45
N TYR A 140 -7.07 4.86 6.58
CA TYR A 140 -8.15 5.05 5.60
C TYR A 140 -8.23 3.96 4.53
N THR A 141 -7.12 3.24 4.29
CA THR A 141 -7.06 2.19 3.26
C THR A 141 -6.68 0.82 3.84
N HIS A 142 -6.18 0.77 5.07
CA HIS A 142 -5.60 -0.43 5.66
C HIS A 142 -6.04 -0.64 7.11
N PHE A 143 -6.99 -1.55 7.29
CA PHE A 143 -7.37 -2.03 8.62
C PHE A 143 -6.58 -3.29 9.00
N PRO A 144 -5.73 -3.26 10.03
CA PRO A 144 -4.97 -4.43 10.43
C PRO A 144 -5.83 -5.40 11.25
N HIS A 145 -5.66 -6.70 10.98
CA HIS A 145 -6.28 -7.77 11.80
C HIS A 145 -5.92 -7.72 13.30
N ASP A 146 -4.73 -7.23 13.64
CA ASP A 146 -4.30 -7.05 15.04
C ASP A 146 -4.30 -5.53 15.31
N THR A 147 -5.08 -5.13 16.30
CA THR A 147 -5.38 -3.73 16.64
C THR A 147 -4.12 -2.94 17.00
N ASP A 148 -3.13 -3.57 17.61
CA ASP A 148 -1.87 -2.90 17.98
C ASP A 148 -1.13 -2.33 16.75
N TRP A 149 -1.37 -2.92 15.57
CA TRP A 149 -0.75 -2.52 14.32
C TRP A 149 -1.45 -1.37 13.62
N GLN A 150 -2.52 -0.83 14.20
CA GLN A 150 -3.05 0.45 13.72
C GLN A 150 -2.05 1.57 13.97
N LEU A 151 -1.21 1.43 15.01
CA LEU A 151 -0.20 2.43 15.40
C LEU A 151 -0.81 3.84 15.62
N LEU A 152 -2.10 3.89 15.90
CA LEU A 152 -2.84 5.09 16.26
C LEU A 152 -2.77 5.30 17.76
N HIS A 153 -2.76 6.56 18.20
CA HIS A 153 -2.92 6.88 19.61
C HIS A 153 -4.27 6.37 20.17
N HIS A 154 -5.32 6.42 19.33
CA HIS A 154 -6.63 5.85 19.62
C HIS A 154 -7.00 4.91 18.48
N PRO A 155 -6.82 3.59 18.64
CA PRO A 155 -7.24 2.61 17.64
C PRO A 155 -8.75 2.67 17.39
N ILE A 156 -9.15 2.47 16.14
CA ILE A 156 -10.55 2.42 15.71
C ILE A 156 -11.02 0.98 15.52
N THR A 157 -12.32 0.77 15.59
CA THR A 157 -12.99 -0.50 15.31
C THR A 157 -13.12 -0.74 13.80
N LEU A 158 -13.50 -1.97 13.42
CA LEU A 158 -13.78 -2.29 12.02
C LEU A 158 -14.97 -1.47 11.49
N GLU A 159 -16.01 -1.30 12.31
CA GLU A 159 -17.19 -0.49 11.98
C GLU A 159 -16.81 0.98 11.73
N GLU A 160 -16.00 1.56 12.60
CA GLU A 160 -15.49 2.92 12.41
C GLU A 160 -14.63 3.03 11.14
N PHE A 161 -13.78 2.04 10.87
CA PHE A 161 -12.99 1.98 9.63
C PHE A 161 -13.88 1.93 8.38
N GLU A 162 -14.90 1.07 8.38
CA GLU A 162 -15.86 0.92 7.27
C GLU A 162 -16.69 2.20 7.06
N SER A 163 -16.86 3.01 8.10
CA SER A 163 -17.55 4.30 8.02
C SER A 163 -16.67 5.43 7.45
N LEU A 164 -15.35 5.27 7.32
CA LEU A 164 -14.46 6.34 6.85
C LEU A 164 -14.68 6.69 5.37
N ALA A 165 -14.50 7.96 5.03
CA ALA A 165 -14.51 8.45 3.66
C ALA A 165 -13.42 7.75 2.83
N LEU A 166 -13.75 7.36 1.61
CA LEU A 166 -12.82 6.68 0.71
C LEU A 166 -11.78 7.66 0.16
N VAL A 167 -10.62 7.74 0.80
CA VAL A 167 -9.46 8.49 0.32
C VAL A 167 -8.29 7.54 0.07
N LYS A 168 -7.54 7.80 -1.01
CA LYS A 168 -6.36 7.00 -1.40
C LYS A 168 -5.08 7.82 -1.24
N SER A 169 -3.93 7.16 -1.37
CA SER A 169 -2.59 7.78 -1.33
C SER A 169 -2.47 9.12 -2.06
N ALA A 170 -3.06 9.27 -3.25
CA ALA A 170 -3.03 10.53 -4.00
C ALA A 170 -3.56 11.72 -3.18
N PHE A 171 -4.64 11.53 -2.43
CA PHE A 171 -5.24 12.56 -1.56
C PHE A 171 -4.19 13.12 -0.59
N PHE A 172 -3.43 12.24 0.05
CA PHE A 172 -2.40 12.62 1.00
C PHE A 172 -1.09 13.08 0.36
N LYS A 173 -0.70 12.51 -0.79
CA LYS A 173 0.50 12.96 -1.55
C LYS A 173 0.41 14.43 -1.93
N TYR A 174 -0.79 14.90 -2.24
CA TYR A 174 -1.06 16.29 -2.57
C TYR A 174 -1.47 17.14 -1.35
N ASN A 175 -1.25 16.64 -0.13
CA ASN A 175 -1.58 17.32 1.12
C ASN A 175 -3.04 17.80 1.22
N LEU A 176 -3.97 17.07 0.59
CA LEU A 176 -5.39 17.33 0.77
C LEU A 176 -5.83 16.90 2.17
N SER A 177 -6.87 17.54 2.69
CA SER A 177 -7.43 17.23 4.01
C SER A 177 -8.94 17.26 4.00
N LEU A 178 -9.56 16.37 4.78
CA LEU A 178 -11.00 16.39 5.01
C LEU A 178 -11.29 17.37 6.15
N LEU A 179 -11.87 18.53 5.84
CA LEU A 179 -12.14 19.60 6.81
C LEU A 179 -13.53 19.51 7.43
N SER A 180 -14.53 19.04 6.70
CA SER A 180 -15.90 18.93 7.20
C SER A 180 -16.24 17.55 7.77
N TYR A 181 -16.06 16.48 6.99
CA TYR A 181 -16.49 15.13 7.35
C TYR A 181 -15.39 14.12 7.08
N ARG A 182 -15.17 13.23 8.05
CA ARG A 182 -14.24 12.09 7.92
C ARG A 182 -14.93 10.80 7.49
N ASN A 183 -16.25 10.73 7.63
CA ASN A 183 -17.03 9.53 7.32
C ASN A 183 -17.60 9.60 5.90
N ALA A 184 -17.79 8.44 5.27
CA ALA A 184 -18.36 8.31 3.93
C ALA A 184 -19.86 8.64 3.90
N VAL A 185 -20.59 8.28 4.96
CA VAL A 185 -22.02 8.57 5.10
C VAL A 185 -22.19 9.79 5.98
N VAL A 186 -22.86 10.81 5.45
CA VAL A 186 -23.19 12.03 6.19
C VAL A 186 -24.70 12.09 6.40
N VAL A 187 -25.12 12.05 7.66
CA VAL A 187 -26.51 12.24 8.04
C VAL A 187 -26.76 13.73 8.26
N PHE A 188 -27.77 14.28 7.59
CA PHE A 188 -28.11 15.69 7.68
C PHE A 188 -29.63 15.88 7.71
N THR A 189 -30.10 16.90 8.42
CA THR A 189 -31.52 17.30 8.47
C THR A 189 -31.78 18.65 7.80
N ASP A 190 -30.72 19.40 7.54
CA ASP A 190 -30.78 20.72 6.95
C ASP A 190 -31.05 20.65 5.44
N PRO A 191 -31.63 21.70 4.83
CA PRO A 191 -31.86 21.71 3.38
C PRO A 191 -30.57 21.81 2.55
N GLU A 192 -29.44 22.13 3.19
CA GLU A 192 -28.14 22.29 2.56
C GLU A 192 -27.08 21.52 3.34
N ILE A 193 -26.23 20.78 2.61
CA ILE A 193 -25.03 20.12 3.15
C ILE A 193 -23.80 20.72 2.48
N ARG A 194 -22.77 21.05 3.28
CA ARG A 194 -21.47 21.54 2.80
C ARG A 194 -20.37 20.56 3.09
N ILE A 195 -19.73 20.05 2.03
CA ILE A 195 -18.55 19.20 2.11
C ILE A 195 -17.33 20.05 1.76
N VAL A 196 -16.36 20.13 2.68
CA VAL A 196 -15.19 21.00 2.57
C VAL A 196 -13.93 20.15 2.57
N VAL A 197 -13.17 20.25 1.48
CA VAL A 197 -11.84 19.63 1.33
C VAL A 197 -10.80 20.75 1.35
N GLY A 198 -9.82 20.62 2.25
CA GLY A 198 -8.72 21.56 2.37
C GLY A 198 -7.66 21.29 1.32
N PHE A 199 -7.19 22.37 0.70
CA PHE A 199 -6.11 22.35 -0.29
C PHE A 199 -4.93 23.20 0.23
N PRO A 200 -3.68 22.72 0.14
CA PRO A 200 -2.53 23.46 0.65
C PRO A 200 -2.27 24.73 -0.17
N PRO A 201 -1.98 25.89 0.47
CA PRO A 201 -1.62 27.10 -0.26
C PRO A 201 -0.26 26.95 -0.97
N GLY A 202 -0.11 27.56 -2.15
CA GLY A 202 1.13 27.55 -2.93
C GLY A 202 1.44 26.20 -3.61
N SER A 203 0.41 25.42 -3.93
CA SER A 203 0.56 24.21 -4.73
C SER A 203 0.61 24.56 -6.22
N GLU A 204 1.76 24.34 -6.85
CA GLU A 204 1.95 24.48 -8.31
C GLU A 204 1.21 23.39 -9.13
N ASN A 205 0.60 22.40 -8.47
CA ASN A 205 -0.01 21.26 -9.12
C ASN A 205 -1.46 21.53 -9.53
N PHE A 206 -1.74 21.34 -10.82
CA PHE A 206 -3.10 21.15 -11.30
C PHE A 206 -3.62 19.78 -10.87
N LEU A 207 -4.66 19.76 -10.05
CA LEU A 207 -5.32 18.53 -9.62
C LEU A 207 -6.74 18.47 -10.15
N ALA A 208 -7.06 17.35 -10.78
CA ALA A 208 -8.42 16.97 -11.09
C ALA A 208 -8.79 15.75 -10.24
N PHE A 209 -9.91 15.80 -9.53
CA PHE A 209 -10.42 14.64 -8.82
C PHE A 209 -11.93 14.51 -8.96
N THR A 210 -12.38 13.26 -8.98
CA THR A 210 -13.79 12.92 -9.02
C THR A 210 -14.30 12.72 -7.61
N ILE A 211 -15.35 13.46 -7.24
CA ILE A 211 -16.13 13.24 -6.04
C ILE A 211 -17.42 12.56 -6.49
N GLY A 212 -17.62 11.31 -6.12
CA GLY A 212 -18.90 10.63 -6.29
C GLY A 212 -19.72 10.78 -5.02
N LEU A 213 -20.91 11.35 -5.12
CA LEU A 213 -21.90 11.35 -4.06
C LEU A 213 -23.09 10.48 -4.50
N THR A 214 -23.66 9.75 -3.56
CA THR A 214 -24.85 8.92 -3.78
C THR A 214 -25.79 9.09 -2.59
N PHE A 215 -27.09 9.00 -2.83
CA PHE A 215 -28.01 8.81 -1.71
C PHE A 215 -27.88 7.38 -1.20
N ASP A 216 -27.98 7.21 0.12
CA ASP A 216 -28.02 5.89 0.77
C ASP A 216 -29.44 5.31 0.70
N ASP A 217 -29.96 5.20 -0.52
CA ASP A 217 -31.21 4.51 -0.85
C ASP A 217 -30.90 3.15 -1.49
N GLN A 218 -31.94 2.34 -1.76
CA GLN A 218 -31.75 0.99 -2.31
C GLN A 218 -31.08 1.00 -3.69
N ASP A 219 -31.16 2.11 -4.41
CA ASP A 219 -30.69 2.25 -5.79
C ASP A 219 -29.35 3.01 -5.90
N PHE A 220 -28.78 3.44 -4.77
CA PHE A 220 -27.61 4.33 -4.69
C PHE A 220 -27.71 5.52 -5.64
N THR A 221 -28.84 6.22 -5.59
CA THR A 221 -29.19 7.25 -6.58
C THR A 221 -28.07 8.29 -6.74
N GLU A 222 -27.52 8.37 -7.97
CA GLU A 222 -26.43 9.29 -8.35
C GLU A 222 -26.94 10.62 -8.94
N HIS A 223 -28.24 10.90 -8.88
CA HIS A 223 -28.84 12.11 -9.43
C HIS A 223 -29.83 12.75 -8.46
N TYR A 224 -29.81 14.08 -8.34
CA TYR A 224 -30.80 14.84 -7.58
C TYR A 224 -31.44 15.89 -8.49
N ASN A 225 -32.76 15.83 -8.71
CA ASN A 225 -33.47 16.75 -9.63
C ASN A 225 -32.79 16.87 -11.02
N SER A 226 -32.39 15.73 -11.60
CA SER A 226 -31.64 15.64 -12.87
C SER A 226 -30.21 16.20 -12.86
N VAL A 227 -29.69 16.60 -11.70
CA VAL A 227 -28.28 17.00 -11.52
C VAL A 227 -27.47 15.75 -11.13
N PRO A 228 -26.41 15.39 -11.86
CA PRO A 228 -25.53 14.30 -11.46
C PRO A 228 -24.77 14.66 -10.19
N LEU A 229 -24.66 13.69 -9.28
CA LEU A 229 -23.94 13.79 -8.01
C LEU A 229 -22.47 13.36 -8.12
N VAL A 230 -22.00 13.11 -9.34
CA VAL A 230 -20.59 12.89 -9.68
C VAL A 230 -19.98 14.19 -10.16
N TYR A 231 -19.09 14.76 -9.36
CA TYR A 231 -18.43 16.02 -9.63
C TYR A 231 -16.98 15.78 -10.01
N VAL A 232 -16.49 16.45 -11.06
CA VAL A 232 -15.05 16.56 -11.32
C VAL A 232 -14.62 17.95 -10.84
N CYS A 233 -13.83 17.97 -9.78
CA CYS A 233 -13.30 19.20 -9.23
C CYS A 233 -11.89 19.44 -9.77
N PHE A 234 -11.66 20.64 -10.28
CA PHE A 234 -10.36 21.11 -10.72
C PHE A 234 -9.83 22.17 -9.74
N PHE A 235 -8.58 22.01 -9.33
CA PHE A 235 -7.90 22.97 -8.45
C PHE A 235 -6.87 23.73 -9.27
N PHE A 236 -7.06 25.05 -9.34
CA PHE A 236 -6.16 25.98 -10.02
C PHE A 236 -5.53 26.91 -8.98
N GLU A 237 -4.25 27.22 -9.16
CA GLU A 237 -3.59 28.26 -8.39
C GLU A 237 -4.25 29.62 -8.72
N ASN A 238 -4.83 30.29 -7.72
CA ASN A 238 -5.47 31.62 -7.79
C ASN A 238 -6.92 31.75 -8.32
N ALA A 239 -7.75 30.70 -8.26
CA ALA A 239 -9.20 30.88 -8.41
C ALA A 239 -9.96 29.98 -7.43
N ASP A 240 -11.04 30.53 -6.88
CA ASP A 240 -12.00 29.81 -6.05
C ASP A 240 -12.42 28.47 -6.68
N LEU A 241 -12.83 27.53 -5.83
CA LEU A 241 -13.42 26.24 -6.20
C LEU A 241 -14.41 26.40 -7.37
N HIS A 242 -13.99 26.04 -8.58
CA HIS A 242 -14.87 25.92 -9.72
C HIS A 242 -15.20 24.44 -9.93
N ALA A 243 -16.36 24.02 -9.40
CA ALA A 243 -17.00 22.80 -9.88
C ALA A 243 -17.44 23.05 -11.33
N LEU A 244 -16.70 22.49 -12.29
CA LEU A 244 -17.10 22.51 -13.69
C LEU A 244 -17.96 21.28 -13.97
N TYR A 245 -19.21 21.52 -14.35
CA TYR A 245 -20.09 20.49 -14.90
C TYR A 245 -19.49 20.00 -16.22
N ASN A 246 -19.26 18.69 -16.35
CA ASN A 246 -19.02 18.10 -17.68
C ASN A 246 -20.34 18.19 -18.47
N PHE A 247 -20.29 18.87 -19.61
CA PHE A 247 -21.33 18.83 -20.64
C PHE A 247 -21.35 17.47 -21.34
#